data_AF-A0A1D2WK45-F1
#
_entry.id   AF-A0A1D2WK45-F1
#
_cell.length_a   1.000
_cell.length_b   1.000
_cell.length_c   1.000
_cell.angle_alpha   90.00
_cell.angle_beta   90.00
_cell.angle_gamma   90.00
#
_symmetry.space_group_name_H-M   'P 1'
#
loop_
_entity.id
_entity.type
_entity.pdbx_description
1 polymer ?
#
loop_
_entity_poly.entity_id
_entity_poly.type
_entity_poly.pdbx_seq_one_letter_code
_entity_poly.pdbx_strand_id
1 'polypeptide(L)'
;MEHITYDDVVEYNHLFTLVPSFVLEKMAKKNSNLVDKFESAIQSHINDLTVEQRIKLNIILDSDVSELQDLMYNAYMRTNKKQYQILANPKYKQFIELNLGELRKII
;
A
#
# COMPACT_ATOMS: atom_id res chain seq x y z
N MET A 1 10.15 -12.70 13.37
CA MET A 1 9.62 -12.44 12.02
C MET A 1 10.01 -11.02 11.65
N GLU A 2 10.45 -10.79 10.42
CA GLU A 2 10.67 -9.43 9.94
C GLU A 2 9.30 -8.77 9.76
N HIS A 3 9.15 -7.54 10.25
CA HIS A 3 7.93 -6.75 10.12
C HIS A 3 8.28 -5.45 9.42
N ILE A 4 7.37 -4.95 8.57
CA ILE A 4 7.52 -3.62 7.99
C ILE A 4 7.36 -2.57 9.08
N THR A 5 8.27 -1.62 9.11
CA THR A 5 8.32 -0.55 10.09
C THR A 5 7.93 0.80 9.49
N TYR A 6 7.82 1.83 10.33
CA TYR A 6 7.63 3.19 9.86
C TYR A 6 8.77 3.66 8.94
N ASP A 7 10.01 3.23 9.20
CA ASP A 7 11.17 3.66 8.43
C ASP A 7 11.12 3.09 7.01
N ASP A 8 10.61 1.86 6.85
CA ASP A 8 10.35 1.27 5.53
C ASP A 8 9.27 2.06 4.77
N VAL A 9 8.23 2.55 5.44
CA VAL A 9 7.17 3.34 4.79
C VAL A 9 7.68 4.73 4.39
N VAL A 10 8.47 5.37 5.25
CA VAL A 10 8.91 6.75 5.03
C VAL A 10 9.95 6.85 3.91
N GLU A 11 10.72 5.79 3.65
CA GLU A 11 11.59 5.66 2.47
C GLU A 11 10.80 5.96 1.17
N TYR A 12 9.57 5.44 1.09
CA TYR A 12 8.67 5.59 -0.06
C TYR A 12 7.67 6.75 0.09
N ASN A 13 7.86 7.67 1.04
CA ASN A 13 6.89 8.73 1.35
C ASN A 13 6.54 9.62 0.15
N HIS A 14 7.51 9.83 -0.74
CA HIS A 14 7.30 10.61 -1.96
C HIS A 14 6.23 9.97 -2.87
N LEU A 15 6.18 8.64 -2.96
CA LEU A 15 5.21 7.90 -3.78
C LEU A 15 3.77 8.08 -3.27
N PHE A 16 3.57 8.04 -1.95
CA PHE A 16 2.25 8.25 -1.33
C PHE A 16 1.67 9.64 -1.63
N THR A 17 2.51 10.61 -1.98
CA THR A 17 2.06 11.98 -2.28
C THR A 17 1.87 12.28 -3.76
N LEU A 18 2.23 11.35 -4.66
CA LEU A 18 2.03 11.52 -6.11
C LEU A 18 0.54 11.59 -6.46
N VAL A 19 -0.28 10.82 -5.74
CA VAL A 19 -1.74 10.84 -5.91
C VAL A 19 -2.36 11.85 -4.94
N PRO A 20 -3.15 12.82 -5.44
CA PRO A 20 -3.90 13.71 -4.56
C PRO A 20 -4.84 12.93 -3.64
N SER A 21 -4.88 13.31 -2.35
CA SER A 21 -5.67 12.58 -1.33
C SER A 21 -7.14 12.38 -1.70
N PHE A 22 -7.79 13.36 -2.32
CA PHE A 22 -9.20 13.23 -2.74
C PHE A 22 -9.39 12.18 -3.85
N VAL A 23 -8.39 11.96 -4.71
CA VAL A 23 -8.42 10.93 -5.75
C VAL A 23 -8.28 9.56 -5.11
N LEU A 24 -7.30 9.40 -4.21
CA LEU A 24 -7.11 8.16 -3.45
C LEU A 24 -8.36 7.79 -2.65
N GLU A 25 -8.95 8.76 -1.95
CA GLU A 25 -10.16 8.52 -1.17
C GLU A 25 -11.34 8.10 -2.06
N LYS A 26 -11.48 8.69 -3.25
CA LYS A 26 -12.51 8.30 -4.22
C LYS A 26 -12.31 6.86 -4.72
N MET A 27 -11.06 6.45 -4.97
CA MET A 27 -10.73 5.07 -5.36
C MET A 27 -11.04 4.09 -4.23
N ALA A 28 -10.66 4.43 -3.00
CA ALA A 28 -10.94 3.63 -1.81
C ALA A 28 -12.45 3.49 -1.54
N LYS A 29 -13.21 4.59 -1.62
CA LYS A 29 -14.69 4.59 -1.49
C LYS A 29 -15.37 3.72 -2.53
N LYS A 30 -14.82 3.65 -3.75
CA LYS A 30 -15.33 2.83 -4.84
C LYS A 30 -14.83 1.39 -4.80
N ASN A 31 -13.97 1.04 -3.84
CA ASN A 31 -13.31 -0.26 -3.77
C ASN A 31 -12.65 -0.64 -5.12
N SER A 32 -11.93 0.31 -5.72
CA SER A 32 -11.39 0.14 -7.07
C SER A 32 -10.26 -0.90 -7.08
N ASN A 33 -10.27 -1.80 -8.07
CA ASN A 33 -9.14 -2.68 -8.36
C ASN A 33 -8.06 -1.86 -9.10
N LEU A 34 -7.06 -1.38 -8.38
CA LEU A 34 -5.95 -0.63 -8.95
C LEU A 34 -4.94 -1.54 -9.64
N VAL A 35 -4.80 -2.78 -9.15
CA VAL A 35 -3.89 -3.76 -9.76
C VAL A 35 -4.31 -4.06 -11.19
N ASP A 36 -5.57 -4.41 -11.42
CA ASP A 36 -6.13 -4.62 -12.77
C ASP A 36 -5.93 -3.40 -13.67
N LYS A 37 -6.14 -2.19 -13.13
CA LYS A 37 -5.97 -0.96 -13.90
C LYS A 37 -4.52 -0.66 -14.31
N PHE A 38 -3.54 -1.13 -13.53
CA PHE A 38 -2.13 -0.77 -13.69
C PHE A 38 -1.23 -2.01 -13.87
N GLU A 39 -1.81 -3.15 -14.25
CA GLU A 39 -1.13 -4.45 -14.26
C GLU A 39 0.19 -4.42 -15.04
N SER A 40 0.17 -3.89 -16.26
CA SER A 40 1.37 -3.83 -17.12
C SER A 40 2.50 -3.01 -16.49
N ALA A 41 2.17 -1.92 -15.80
CA ALA A 41 3.17 -1.10 -15.12
C ALA A 41 3.71 -1.82 -13.88
N ILE A 42 2.84 -2.51 -13.13
CA ILE A 42 3.22 -3.31 -11.96
C ILE A 42 4.17 -4.44 -12.37
N GLN A 43 3.83 -5.20 -13.41
CA GLN A 43 4.66 -6.30 -13.93
C GLN A 43 6.03 -5.80 -14.41
N SER A 44 6.08 -4.65 -15.09
CA SER A 44 7.35 -4.04 -15.49
C SER A 44 8.26 -3.75 -14.30
N HIS A 45 7.71 -3.24 -13.20
CA HIS A 45 8.49 -2.90 -12.01
C HIS A 45 8.84 -4.12 -11.13
N ILE A 46 7.99 -5.15 -11.07
CA ILE A 46 8.24 -6.37 -10.29
C ILE A 46 9.53 -7.07 -10.73
N ASN A 47 9.82 -7.06 -12.03
CA ASN A 47 11.01 -7.69 -12.59
C ASN A 47 12.30 -6.97 -12.18
N ASP A 48 12.20 -5.68 -11.84
CA ASP A 48 13.34 -4.82 -11.50
C ASP A 48 13.56 -4.68 -9.98
N LEU A 49 12.74 -5.34 -9.15
CA LEU A 49 12.88 -5.28 -7.70
C LEU A 49 14.19 -5.91 -7.24
N THR A 50 14.88 -5.20 -6.34
CA THR A 50 16.02 -5.77 -5.62
C THR A 50 15.57 -6.92 -4.70
N VAL A 51 16.52 -7.74 -4.25
CA VAL A 51 16.23 -8.83 -3.31
C VAL A 51 15.56 -8.29 -2.03
N GLU A 52 16.06 -7.17 -1.49
CA GLU A 52 15.48 -6.54 -0.30
C GLU A 52 14.04 -6.07 -0.55
N GLN A 53 13.79 -5.40 -1.68
CA GLN A 53 12.44 -4.94 -2.04
C GLN A 53 11.47 -6.11 -2.23
N ARG A 54 11.93 -7.21 -2.82
CA ARG A 54 11.13 -8.43 -2.97
C ARG A 54 10.78 -9.06 -1.62
N ILE A 55 11.71 -9.07 -0.68
CA ILE A 55 11.45 -9.53 0.70
C ILE A 55 10.40 -8.64 1.36
N LYS A 56 10.56 -7.31 1.32
CA LYS A 56 9.58 -6.36 1.89
C LYS A 56 8.20 -6.53 1.24
N LEU A 57 8.15 -6.71 -0.07
CA LEU A 57 6.89 -6.97 -0.78
C LEU A 57 6.22 -8.24 -0.28
N ASN A 58 6.94 -9.35 -0.14
CA ASN A 58 6.39 -10.59 0.39
C ASN A 58 5.85 -10.41 1.81
N ILE A 59 6.59 -9.72 2.68
CA ILE A 59 6.13 -9.40 4.04
C ILE A 59 4.79 -8.63 3.98
N ILE A 60 4.68 -7.62 3.12
CA ILE A 60 3.43 -6.84 2.96
C ILE A 60 2.28 -7.73 2.46
N LEU A 61 2.54 -8.61 1.48
CA LEU A 61 1.55 -9.52 0.93
C LEU A 61 1.12 -10.58 1.96
N ASP A 62 1.95 -10.94 2.92
CA ASP A 62 1.60 -11.92 3.95
C ASP A 62 1.05 -11.27 5.23
N SER A 63 1.15 -9.95 5.36
CA SER A 63 0.69 -9.21 6.54
C SER A 63 -0.84 -9.12 6.61
N ASP A 64 -1.35 -9.10 7.83
CA ASP A 64 -2.75 -8.78 8.08
C ASP A 64 -3.03 -7.31 7.74
N VAL A 65 -4.14 -7.06 7.04
CA VAL A 65 -4.48 -5.70 6.63
C VAL A 65 -4.62 -4.77 7.83
N SER A 66 -5.12 -5.25 8.97
CA SER A 66 -5.21 -4.45 10.19
C SER A 66 -3.83 -3.96 10.67
N GLU A 67 -2.80 -4.81 10.61
CA GLU A 67 -1.43 -4.42 10.97
C GLU A 67 -0.87 -3.36 10.01
N LEU A 68 -1.13 -3.53 8.71
CA LEU A 68 -0.74 -2.53 7.70
C LEU A 68 -1.47 -1.19 7.94
N GLN A 69 -2.74 -1.22 8.34
CA GLN A 69 -3.50 0.00 8.64
C GLN A 69 -2.99 0.70 9.91
N ASP A 70 -2.58 -0.04 10.94
CA ASP A 70 -1.93 0.52 12.12
C ASP A 70 -0.59 1.17 11.78
N LEU A 71 0.18 0.54 10.89
CA LEU A 71 1.42 1.12 10.37
C LEU A 71 1.17 2.43 9.60
N MET A 72 0.14 2.45 8.73
CA MET A 72 -0.28 3.68 8.04
C MET A 72 -0.76 4.75 9.03
N TYR A 73 -1.43 4.37 10.12
CA TYR A 73 -1.85 5.30 11.16
C TYR A 73 -0.64 5.95 11.84
N ASN A 74 0.37 5.15 12.20
CA ASN A 74 1.63 5.65 12.74
C ASN A 74 2.33 6.63 11.78
N ALA A 75 2.34 6.33 10.48
CA ALA A 75 2.88 7.23 9.46
C ALA A 75 2.07 8.53 9.34
N TYR A 76 0.73 8.46 9.46
CA TYR A 76 -0.12 9.64 9.50
C TYR A 76 0.19 10.53 10.71
N MET A 77 0.28 9.96 11.91
CA MET A 77 0.56 10.72 13.14
C MET A 77 1.89 11.49 13.07
N ARG A 78 2.87 10.99 12.33
CA ARG A 78 4.19 11.61 12.18
C ARG A 78 4.27 12.64 11.05
N THR A 79 3.50 12.47 9.99
CA THR A 79 3.63 13.27 8.76
C THR A 79 2.43 14.18 8.47
N ASN A 80 1.30 13.93 9.13
CA ASN A 80 -0.01 14.55 8.89
C ASN A 80 -0.50 14.47 7.43
N LYS A 81 0.02 13.52 6.63
CA LYS A 81 -0.39 13.35 5.23
C LYS A 81 -1.69 12.56 5.15
N LYS A 82 -2.68 13.16 4.47
CA LYS A 82 -4.03 12.57 4.32
C LYS A 82 -4.03 11.22 3.61
N GLN A 83 -3.07 10.93 2.75
CA GLN A 83 -2.98 9.64 2.07
C GLN A 83 -2.76 8.49 3.06
N TYR A 84 -1.88 8.66 4.04
CA TYR A 84 -1.73 7.69 5.13
C TYR A 84 -3.00 7.58 5.98
N GLN A 85 -3.65 8.71 6.28
CA GLN A 85 -4.92 8.69 7.02
C GLN A 85 -6.00 7.87 6.30
N ILE A 86 -6.08 7.99 4.96
CA ILE A 86 -7.01 7.21 4.14
C ILE A 86 -6.65 5.73 4.23
N LEU A 87 -5.40 5.35 3.99
CA LEU A 87 -4.98 3.95 4.03
C LEU A 87 -5.09 3.34 5.44
N ALA A 88 -4.92 4.13 6.48
CA ALA A 88 -5.11 3.72 7.87
C ALA A 88 -6.57 3.51 8.28
N ASN A 89 -7.54 4.02 7.50
CA ASN A 89 -8.93 4.04 7.92
C ASN A 89 -9.58 2.64 7.79
N PRO A 90 -10.08 2.03 8.89
CA PRO A 90 -10.71 0.70 8.85
C PRO A 90 -11.88 0.59 7.87
N LYS A 91 -12.55 1.72 7.57
CA LYS A 91 -13.61 1.78 6.54
C LYS A 91 -13.13 1.32 5.16
N TYR A 92 -11.85 1.49 4.84
CA TYR A 92 -11.27 1.14 3.55
C TYR A 92 -10.49 -0.18 3.58
N LYS A 93 -10.68 -1.01 4.62
CA LYS A 93 -10.03 -2.32 4.73
C LYS A 93 -10.23 -3.18 3.47
N GLN A 94 -11.46 -3.27 2.99
CA GLN A 94 -11.80 -4.07 1.80
C GLN A 94 -11.05 -3.62 0.55
N PHE A 95 -10.77 -2.32 0.42
CA PHE A 95 -10.01 -1.78 -0.72
C PHE A 95 -8.55 -2.25 -0.68
N ILE A 96 -7.95 -2.32 0.50
CA ILE A 96 -6.59 -2.82 0.68
C ILE A 96 -6.57 -4.35 0.48
N GLU A 97 -7.51 -5.07 1.09
CA GLU A 97 -7.66 -6.53 0.92
C GLU A 97 -7.80 -6.91 -0.55
N LEU A 98 -8.65 -6.20 -1.30
CA LEU A 98 -8.83 -6.39 -2.74
C LEU A 98 -7.50 -6.21 -3.47
N ASN A 99 -6.84 -5.07 -3.31
CA ASN A 99 -5.64 -4.77 -4.07
C ASN A 99 -4.46 -5.68 -3.70
N LEU A 100 -4.28 -6.06 -2.44
CA LEU A 100 -3.28 -7.06 -2.07
C LEU A 100 -3.64 -8.43 -2.65
N GLY A 101 -4.91 -8.83 -2.62
CA GLY A 101 -5.38 -10.08 -3.21
C GLY A 101 -5.13 -10.17 -4.71
N GLU A 102 -5.37 -9.09 -5.43
CA GLU A 102 -5.10 -9.00 -6.87
C GLU A 102 -3.60 -8.98 -7.16
N LEU A 103 -2.82 -8.27 -6.34
CA LEU A 103 -1.37 -8.22 -6.48
C LEU A 103 -0.73 -9.61 -6.29
N ARG A 104 -1.23 -10.42 -5.36
CA ARG A 104 -0.80 -11.82 -5.16
C ARG A 104 -1.06 -12.72 -6.37
N LYS A 105 -1.98 -12.37 -7.28
CA LYS A 105 -2.28 -13.19 -8.47
C LYS A 105 -1.27 -12.99 -9.60
N ILE A 106 -0.55 -11.87 -9.59
CA ILE A 106 0.33 -11.45 -10.68
C ILE A 106 1.81 -11.44 -10.30
N ILE A 107 2.14 -11.79 -9.05
CA ILE A 107 3.50 -11.98 -8.53
C ILE A 107 3.82 -13.47 -8.46
#